data_AF-A0A352EWE0-F1
#
_entry.id   AF-A0A352EWE0-F1
#
_cell.length_a   1.000
_cell.length_b   1.000
_cell.length_c   1.000
_cell.angle_alpha   90.00
_cell.angle_beta   90.00
_cell.angle_gamma   90.00
#
_symmetry.space_group_name_H-M   'P 1'
#
loop_
_entity.id
_entity.type
_entity.pdbx_description
1 polymer ?
#
loop_
_entity_poly.entity_id
_entity_poly.type
_entity_poly.pdbx_seq_one_letter_code
_entity_poly.pdbx_strand_id
1 'polypeptide(L)'
;MKRRVILFALATLFASATVCLAQNSQMGTWKLNEAKSKFTPGSPKNLTVVYEVVGDSVKVTVDGVDGDGSPTHNEWTGKFDNKFYPVTGDPTTDQRSYRKINNRTLTLTNTKDGKVTVRGRILVSANGRTRTLTTTGTDAKGKRFSNRAVYDKQ
;
A
#
# COMPACT_ATOMS: atom_id res chain seq x y z
N MET A 1 42.29 -22.68 -50.88
CA MET A 1 41.39 -23.61 -50.17
C MET A 1 41.28 -23.17 -48.70
N LYS A 2 40.04 -22.91 -48.22
CA LYS A 2 39.45 -23.01 -46.84
C LYS A 2 40.33 -22.58 -45.64
N ARG A 3 39.92 -21.72 -44.67
CA ARG A 3 38.64 -21.47 -43.95
C ARG A 3 38.65 -20.01 -43.39
N ARG A 4 37.62 -19.16 -43.58
CA ARG A 4 36.53 -18.78 -42.61
C ARG A 4 37.04 -18.70 -41.15
N VAL A 5 36.89 -17.60 -40.40
CA VAL A 5 35.63 -17.17 -39.75
C VAL A 5 35.72 -15.69 -39.31
N ILE A 6 34.62 -14.97 -39.53
CA ILE A 6 34.25 -13.62 -39.10
C ILE A 6 34.10 -13.57 -37.57
N LEU A 7 34.58 -12.52 -36.91
CA LEU A 7 34.06 -12.13 -35.59
C LEU A 7 33.69 -10.64 -35.58
N PHE A 8 32.42 -10.45 -35.25
CA PHE A 8 31.63 -9.24 -35.34
C PHE A 8 32.08 -8.17 -34.34
N ALA A 9 32.11 -6.93 -34.82
CA ALA A 9 31.98 -5.74 -34.01
C ALA A 9 30.58 -5.68 -33.39
N LEU A 10 30.49 -5.54 -32.06
CA LEU A 10 29.36 -4.85 -31.41
C LEU A 10 29.73 -4.44 -29.97
N ALA A 11 30.41 -3.30 -29.83
CA ALA A 11 30.45 -2.59 -28.56
C ALA A 11 29.20 -1.71 -28.47
N THR A 12 28.06 -2.32 -28.12
CA THR A 12 26.84 -1.59 -27.79
C THR A 12 27.00 -0.95 -26.42
N LEU A 13 27.32 0.35 -26.41
CA LEU A 13 27.15 1.23 -25.25
C LEU A 13 25.68 1.17 -24.82
N PHE A 14 25.37 0.42 -23.77
CA PHE A 14 24.13 0.62 -23.02
C PHE A 14 24.27 1.91 -22.20
N ALA A 15 23.97 3.05 -22.85
CA ALA A 15 23.62 4.26 -22.12
C ALA A 15 22.31 3.97 -21.38
N SER A 16 22.42 3.54 -20.14
CA SER A 16 21.28 3.44 -19.22
C SER A 16 20.80 4.85 -18.92
N ALA A 17 19.89 5.36 -19.75
CA ALA A 17 19.05 6.48 -19.39
C ALA A 17 18.18 6.03 -18.21
N THR A 18 18.70 6.17 -17.00
CA THR A 18 17.90 6.13 -15.77
C THR A 18 17.04 7.37 -15.79
N VAL A 19 15.90 7.29 -16.49
CA VAL A 19 14.81 8.22 -16.29
C VAL A 19 14.41 8.04 -14.83
N CYS A 20 14.85 8.97 -13.97
CA CYS A 20 14.33 9.11 -12.63
C CYS A 20 12.86 9.55 -12.73
N LEU A 21 11.98 8.64 -13.11
CA LEU A 21 10.58 8.75 -12.70
C LEU A 21 10.65 8.82 -11.18
N ALA A 22 10.18 9.93 -10.62
CA ALA A 22 10.06 10.08 -9.18
C ALA A 22 9.20 8.92 -8.69
N GLN A 23 9.85 7.87 -8.18
CA GLN A 23 9.20 6.65 -7.79
C GLN A 23 8.21 7.04 -6.70
N ASN A 24 6.90 6.87 -6.97
CA ASN A 24 5.87 7.21 -5.99
C ASN A 24 6.17 6.37 -4.75
N SER A 25 6.57 7.04 -3.66
CA SER A 25 7.17 6.37 -2.50
C SER A 25 6.24 5.34 -1.86
N GLN A 26 4.93 5.43 -2.14
CA GLN A 26 3.91 4.52 -1.65
C GLN A 26 3.93 3.16 -2.37
N MET A 27 4.45 3.10 -3.60
CA MET A 27 4.39 1.91 -4.46
C MET A 27 5.27 0.77 -3.94
N GLY A 28 4.88 -0.45 -4.29
CA GLY A 28 5.56 -1.69 -3.96
C GLY A 28 4.86 -2.48 -2.86
N THR A 29 5.55 -3.52 -2.39
CA THR A 29 5.06 -4.46 -1.38
C THR A 29 5.56 -4.07 0.00
N TRP A 30 4.62 -3.99 0.94
CA TRP A 30 4.86 -3.64 2.34
C TRP A 30 4.45 -4.80 3.23
N LYS A 31 5.41 -5.36 3.96
CA LYS A 31 5.17 -6.45 4.91
C LYS A 31 5.14 -5.91 6.34
N LEU A 32 4.15 -6.33 7.11
CA LEU A 32 3.97 -5.88 8.49
C LEU A 32 5.18 -6.27 9.34
N ASN A 33 5.71 -5.29 10.06
CA ASN A 33 6.67 -5.49 11.14
C ASN A 33 5.91 -5.44 12.47
N GLU A 34 5.48 -6.61 12.94
CA GLU A 34 4.70 -6.71 14.18
C GLU A 34 5.48 -6.21 15.40
N ALA A 35 6.78 -6.48 15.47
CA ALA A 35 7.64 -6.06 16.57
C ALA A 35 7.71 -4.53 16.74
N LYS A 36 7.58 -3.77 15.63
CA LYS A 36 7.56 -2.29 15.65
C LYS A 36 6.16 -1.70 15.68
N SER A 37 5.12 -2.55 15.62
CA SER A 37 3.72 -2.14 15.54
C SER A 37 3.07 -2.13 16.92
N LYS A 38 1.99 -1.37 17.05
CA LYS A 38 1.15 -1.31 18.25
C LYS A 38 -0.32 -1.35 17.84
N PHE A 39 -1.05 -2.33 18.33
CA PHE A 39 -2.46 -2.52 18.02
C PHE A 39 -3.29 -2.55 19.30
N THR A 40 -4.50 -2.00 19.22
CA THR A 40 -5.54 -2.24 20.23
C THR A 40 -5.89 -3.73 20.22
N PRO A 41 -5.99 -4.42 21.37
CA PRO A 41 -6.32 -5.84 21.42
C PRO A 41 -7.59 -6.18 20.63
N GLY A 42 -7.53 -7.25 19.83
CA GLY A 42 -8.61 -7.70 18.94
C GLY A 42 -8.72 -6.92 17.62
N SER A 43 -7.80 -5.99 17.32
CA SER A 43 -7.79 -5.32 16.02
C SER A 43 -7.34 -6.27 14.90
N PRO A 44 -7.90 -6.14 13.68
CA PRO A 44 -7.36 -6.80 12.50
C PRO A 44 -5.95 -6.30 12.19
N LYS A 45 -5.15 -7.16 11.57
CA LYS A 45 -3.78 -6.87 11.12
C LYS A 45 -3.67 -7.09 9.62
N ASN A 46 -3.29 -6.06 8.89
CA ASN A 46 -2.91 -6.19 7.49
C ASN A 46 -1.46 -6.70 7.47
N LEU A 47 -1.23 -7.93 7.02
CA LEU A 47 0.07 -8.57 7.00
C LEU A 47 0.90 -8.12 5.80
N THR A 48 0.24 -7.99 4.64
CA THR A 48 0.86 -7.52 3.40
C THR A 48 -0.02 -6.45 2.77
N VAL A 49 0.59 -5.38 2.28
CA VAL A 49 -0.07 -4.34 1.51
C VAL A 49 0.72 -4.07 0.25
N VAL A 50 0.12 -4.30 -0.92
CA VAL A 50 0.74 -4.11 -2.22
C VAL A 50 0.11 -2.91 -2.91
N TYR A 51 0.93 -1.97 -3.38
CA TYR A 51 0.49 -0.83 -4.18
C TYR A 51 1.09 -0.93 -5.58
N GLU A 52 0.24 -1.00 -6.60
CA GLU A 52 0.61 -1.18 -8.00
C GLU A 52 -0.09 -0.14 -8.89
N VAL A 53 0.60 0.30 -9.94
CA VAL A 53 0.01 1.20 -10.95
C VAL A 53 -0.81 0.36 -11.93
N VAL A 54 -2.06 0.75 -12.16
CA VAL A 54 -2.94 0.16 -13.16
C VAL A 54 -3.54 1.29 -14.00
N GLY A 55 -3.00 1.47 -15.21
CA GLY A 55 -3.33 2.62 -16.06
C GLY A 55 -2.98 3.94 -15.38
N ASP A 56 -3.98 4.80 -15.19
CA ASP A 56 -3.85 6.10 -14.52
C ASP A 56 -4.21 6.04 -13.01
N SER A 57 -4.44 4.84 -12.50
CA SER A 57 -4.94 4.57 -11.15
C SER A 57 -3.95 3.67 -10.39
N VAL A 58 -4.27 3.42 -9.12
CA VAL A 58 -3.50 2.56 -8.23
C VAL A 58 -4.40 1.43 -7.75
N LYS A 59 -3.95 0.19 -7.90
CA LYS A 59 -4.52 -0.97 -7.23
C LYS A 59 -3.81 -1.16 -5.88
N VAL A 60 -4.59 -1.41 -4.84
CA VAL A 60 -4.13 -1.75 -3.51
C VAL A 60 -4.71 -3.10 -3.14
N THR A 61 -3.85 -4.08 -2.94
CA THR A 61 -4.21 -5.41 -2.47
C THR A 61 -3.73 -5.56 -1.02
N VAL A 62 -4.60 -6.06 -0.16
CA VAL A 62 -4.32 -6.24 1.26
C VAL A 62 -4.66 -7.66 1.66
N ASP A 63 -3.65 -8.35 2.18
CA ASP A 63 -3.82 -9.64 2.86
C ASP A 63 -3.56 -9.45 4.35
N GLY A 64 -4.38 -10.10 5.17
CA GLY A 64 -4.34 -9.89 6.61
C GLY A 64 -5.00 -11.00 7.39
N VAL A 65 -5.17 -10.73 8.68
CA VAL A 65 -5.99 -11.52 9.60
C VAL A 65 -6.90 -10.60 10.38
N ASP A 66 -8.08 -11.07 10.75
CA ASP A 66 -8.97 -10.34 11.64
C ASP A 66 -8.59 -10.51 13.13
N GLY A 67 -9.49 -10.10 14.04
CA GLY A 67 -9.25 -10.16 15.47
C GLY A 67 -9.24 -11.58 16.06
N ASP A 68 -9.82 -12.57 15.37
CA ASP A 68 -9.81 -13.97 15.78
C ASP A 68 -8.71 -14.79 15.07
N GLY A 69 -8.05 -14.20 14.07
CA GLY A 69 -6.96 -14.79 13.33
C GLY A 69 -7.38 -15.36 11.98
N SER A 70 -8.65 -15.28 11.62
CA SER A 70 -9.15 -15.69 10.31
C SER A 70 -8.52 -14.85 9.20
N PRO A 71 -8.13 -15.46 8.07
CA PRO A 71 -7.51 -14.74 6.97
C PRO A 71 -8.50 -13.77 6.33
N THR A 72 -8.01 -12.60 5.96
CA THR A 72 -8.79 -11.55 5.28
C THR A 72 -8.10 -11.13 4.00
N HIS A 73 -8.88 -10.76 2.98
CA HIS A 73 -8.38 -10.24 1.72
C HIS A 73 -9.26 -9.10 1.23
N ASN A 74 -8.67 -7.97 0.84
CA ASN A 74 -9.41 -6.90 0.16
C ASN A 74 -8.61 -6.23 -0.94
N GLU A 75 -9.34 -5.71 -1.92
CA GLU A 75 -8.78 -4.92 -3.00
C GLU A 75 -9.45 -3.55 -3.10
N TRP A 76 -8.71 -2.59 -3.61
CA TRP A 76 -9.18 -1.25 -3.90
C TRP A 76 -8.46 -0.75 -5.15
N THR A 77 -9.19 -0.19 -6.11
CA THR A 77 -8.59 0.49 -7.27
C THR A 77 -9.12 1.92 -7.34
N GLY A 78 -8.22 2.89 -7.38
CA GLY A 78 -8.60 4.31 -7.44
C GLY A 78 -7.42 5.25 -7.49
N LYS A 79 -7.65 6.52 -7.18
CA LYS A 79 -6.64 7.58 -7.22
C LYS A 79 -6.41 8.20 -5.85
N PHE A 80 -5.26 8.85 -5.67
CA PHE A 80 -4.92 9.59 -4.45
C PHE A 80 -5.47 11.03 -4.48
N ASP A 81 -6.71 11.20 -4.93
CA ASP A 81 -7.36 12.48 -5.27
C ASP A 81 -8.46 12.88 -4.29
N ASN A 82 -8.54 12.21 -3.13
CA ASN A 82 -9.56 12.43 -2.09
C ASN A 82 -11.00 12.09 -2.52
N LYS A 83 -11.19 11.34 -3.61
CA LYS A 83 -12.49 10.74 -3.94
C LYS A 83 -12.62 9.36 -3.30
N PHE A 84 -13.87 8.94 -3.07
CA PHE A 84 -14.15 7.60 -2.60
C PHE A 84 -14.28 6.64 -3.78
N TYR A 85 -13.65 5.48 -3.62
CA TYR A 85 -13.73 4.36 -4.55
C TYR A 85 -14.11 3.10 -3.77
N PRO A 86 -14.80 2.13 -4.39
CA PRO A 86 -15.26 0.93 -3.72
C PRO A 86 -14.09 0.06 -3.22
N VAL A 87 -14.32 -0.61 -2.10
CA VAL A 87 -13.46 -1.69 -1.59
C VAL A 87 -14.19 -3.02 -1.81
N THR A 88 -13.47 -4.04 -2.27
CA THR A 88 -14.00 -5.39 -2.45
C THR A 88 -13.37 -6.34 -1.45
N GLY A 89 -14.11 -7.34 -0.98
CA GLY A 89 -13.61 -8.37 -0.05
C GLY A 89 -13.57 -7.99 1.44
N ASP A 90 -13.78 -6.72 1.79
CA ASP A 90 -13.88 -6.28 3.19
C ASP A 90 -15.35 -6.05 3.60
N PRO A 91 -15.94 -6.88 4.48
CA PRO A 91 -17.33 -6.68 4.90
C PRO A 91 -17.52 -5.41 5.76
N THR A 92 -16.45 -4.85 6.31
CA THR A 92 -16.48 -3.70 7.23
C THR A 92 -16.18 -2.35 6.56
N THR A 93 -15.78 -2.35 5.28
CA THR A 93 -15.48 -1.14 4.52
C THR A 93 -16.12 -1.22 3.13
N ASP A 94 -17.05 -0.31 2.82
CA ASP A 94 -17.67 -0.25 1.48
C ASP A 94 -16.84 0.60 0.53
N GLN A 95 -16.31 1.73 1.02
CA GLN A 95 -15.54 2.67 0.22
C GLN A 95 -14.34 3.19 0.99
N ARG A 96 -13.30 3.54 0.23
CA ARG A 96 -12.05 4.09 0.74
C ARG A 96 -11.62 5.25 -0.12
N SER A 97 -11.13 6.29 0.55
CA SER A 97 -10.52 7.46 -0.08
C SER A 97 -9.10 7.65 0.41
N TYR A 98 -8.22 7.99 -0.52
CA TYR A 98 -6.86 8.43 -0.23
C TYR A 98 -6.67 9.87 -0.69
N ARG A 99 -6.05 10.69 0.15
CA ARG A 99 -5.63 12.05 -0.20
C ARG A 99 -4.12 12.18 -0.11
N LYS A 100 -3.48 12.60 -1.19
CA LYS A 100 -2.05 12.94 -1.19
C LYS A 100 -1.81 14.25 -0.43
N ILE A 101 -1.00 14.19 0.63
CA ILE A 101 -0.54 15.38 1.36
C ILE A 101 0.78 15.87 0.75
N ASN A 102 1.70 14.93 0.49
CA ASN A 102 2.96 15.16 -0.20
C ASN A 102 3.46 13.82 -0.77
N ASN A 103 4.66 13.80 -1.35
CA ASN A 103 5.23 12.60 -1.98
C ASN A 103 5.42 11.39 -1.05
N ARG A 104 5.45 11.59 0.27
CA ARG A 104 5.67 10.53 1.28
C ARG A 104 4.49 10.33 2.22
N THR A 105 3.44 11.14 2.10
CA THR A 105 2.35 11.18 3.08
C THR A 105 1.00 11.11 2.39
N LEU A 106 0.18 10.14 2.81
CA LEU A 106 -1.24 10.07 2.47
C LEU A 106 -2.10 10.17 3.74
N THR A 107 -3.34 10.64 3.58
CA THR A 107 -4.41 10.34 4.54
C THR A 107 -5.40 9.36 3.90
N LEU A 108 -6.02 8.54 4.72
CA LEU A 108 -7.01 7.53 4.34
C LEU A 108 -8.30 7.77 5.13
N THR A 109 -9.44 7.59 4.47
CA THR A 109 -10.75 7.52 5.11
C THR A 109 -11.48 6.28 4.58
N ASN A 110 -12.00 5.45 5.49
CA ASN A 110 -12.91 4.36 5.14
C ASN A 110 -14.33 4.71 5.59
N THR A 111 -15.31 4.24 4.82
CA THR A 111 -16.73 4.36 5.15
C THR A 111 -17.44 3.03 5.09
N LYS A 112 -18.45 2.87 5.95
CA LYS A 112 -19.43 1.79 5.94
C LYS A 112 -20.82 2.41 6.06
N ASP A 113 -21.77 1.97 5.24
CA ASP A 113 -23.16 2.45 5.24
C ASP A 113 -23.25 4.00 5.19
N GLY A 114 -22.40 4.62 4.36
CA GLY A 114 -22.30 6.07 4.19
C GLY A 114 -21.68 6.83 5.37
N LYS A 115 -21.23 6.15 6.43
CA LYS A 115 -20.62 6.75 7.64
C LYS A 115 -19.12 6.51 7.67
N VAL A 116 -18.36 7.50 8.12
CA VAL A 116 -16.90 7.35 8.33
C VAL A 116 -16.64 6.45 9.54
N THR A 117 -15.97 5.32 9.30
CA THR A 117 -15.60 4.34 10.34
C THR A 117 -14.14 4.45 10.75
N VAL A 118 -13.25 4.77 9.80
CA VAL A 118 -11.80 4.84 10.03
C VAL A 118 -11.21 6.09 9.38
N ARG A 119 -10.29 6.74 10.11
CA ARG A 119 -9.36 7.72 9.56
C ARG A 119 -7.93 7.24 9.76
N GLY A 120 -7.09 7.46 8.75
CA GLY A 120 -5.71 6.99 8.73
C GLY A 120 -4.74 8.04 8.20
N ARG A 121 -3.49 7.92 8.62
CA ARG A 121 -2.34 8.64 8.05
C ARG A 121 -1.24 7.64 7.73
N ILE A 122 -0.77 7.69 6.49
CA ILE A 122 0.33 6.88 5.98
C ILE A 122 1.53 7.80 5.80
N LEU A 123 2.69 7.36 6.30
CA LEU A 123 3.97 8.02 6.11
C LEU A 123 5.01 6.99 5.65
N VAL A 124 5.68 7.29 4.55
CA VAL A 124 6.87 6.55 4.09
C VAL A 124 8.13 7.30 4.55
N SER A 125 9.09 6.57 5.10
CA SER A 125 10.37 7.11 5.56
C SER A 125 11.15 7.77 4.42
N ALA A 126 12.10 8.66 4.75
CA ALA A 126 12.93 9.34 3.75
C ALA A 126 13.68 8.37 2.83
N ASN A 127 14.17 7.26 3.39
CA ASN A 127 14.86 6.21 2.65
C ASN A 127 13.92 5.25 1.89
N GLY A 128 12.60 5.43 1.97
CA GLY A 128 11.61 4.61 1.25
C GLY A 128 11.46 3.16 1.74
N ARG A 129 12.14 2.78 2.84
CA ARG A 129 12.18 1.38 3.33
C ARG A 129 11.13 1.06 4.39
N THR A 130 10.53 2.07 5.01
CA THR A 130 9.55 1.88 6.08
C THR A 130 8.28 2.67 5.80
N ARG A 131 7.14 2.03 5.95
CA ARG A 131 5.81 2.65 5.88
C ARG A 131 5.15 2.55 7.25
N THR A 132 4.66 3.66 7.78
CA THR A 132 3.87 3.69 9.01
C THR A 132 2.46 4.11 8.69
N LEU A 133 1.47 3.30 9.07
CA LEU A 133 0.06 3.63 9.06
C LEU A 133 -0.41 3.83 10.50
N THR A 134 -0.96 5.00 10.80
CA THR A 134 -1.69 5.25 12.06
C THR A 134 -3.16 5.37 11.74
N THR A 135 -4.01 4.60 12.42
CA THR A 135 -5.47 4.65 12.27
C THR A 135 -6.17 4.91 13.58
N THR A 136 -7.33 5.55 13.47
CA THR A 136 -8.32 5.67 14.54
C THR A 136 -9.69 5.40 13.96
N GLY A 137 -10.56 4.79 14.74
CA GLY A 137 -11.90 4.46 14.27
C GLY A 137 -12.76 3.90 15.38
N THR A 138 -13.94 3.45 14.96
CA THR A 138 -14.92 2.76 15.80
C THR A 138 -15.26 1.45 15.12
N ASP A 139 -15.26 0.35 15.87
CA ASP A 139 -15.65 -0.96 15.36
C ASP A 139 -17.19 -1.10 15.28
N ALA A 140 -17.66 -2.23 14.75
CA ALA A 140 -19.09 -2.52 14.61
C ALA A 140 -19.85 -2.57 15.97
N LYS A 141 -19.13 -2.74 17.08
CA LYS A 141 -19.69 -2.77 18.44
C LYS A 141 -19.65 -1.39 19.11
N GLY A 142 -19.22 -0.35 18.40
CA GLY A 142 -19.12 1.01 18.94
C GLY A 142 -17.85 1.28 19.75
N LYS A 143 -16.91 0.33 19.82
CA LYS A 143 -15.66 0.50 20.57
C LYS A 143 -14.65 1.28 19.74
N ARG A 144 -14.06 2.31 20.35
CA ARG A 144 -12.99 3.09 19.74
C ARG A 144 -11.69 2.30 19.75
N PHE A 145 -10.91 2.42 18.68
CA PHE A 145 -9.56 1.86 18.59
C PHE A 145 -8.57 2.89 18.04
N SER A 146 -7.29 2.65 18.35
CA SER A 146 -6.17 3.33 17.70
C SER A 146 -5.05 2.33 17.46
N ASN A 147 -4.54 2.31 16.23
CA ASN A 147 -3.51 1.38 15.79
C ASN A 147 -2.36 2.13 15.12
N ARG A 148 -1.15 1.62 15.29
CA ARG A 148 0.06 2.04 14.59
C ARG A 148 0.73 0.82 13.99
N ALA A 149 0.49 0.60 12.71
CA ALA A 149 1.10 -0.47 11.94
C ALA A 149 2.37 0.04 11.24
N VAL A 150 3.49 -0.63 11.45
CA VAL A 150 4.77 -0.38 10.78
C VAL A 150 5.03 -1.51 9.81
N TYR A 151 5.45 -1.16 8.60
CA TYR A 151 5.75 -2.10 7.54
C TYR A 151 7.17 -1.85 7.03
N ASP A 152 7.85 -2.93 6.70
CA ASP A 152 9.10 -2.89 5.95
C ASP A 152 8.79 -3.12 4.46
N LYS A 153 9.50 -2.41 3.58
CA LYS A 153 9.43 -2.67 2.15
C LYS A 153 10.11 -4.01 1.85
N GLN A 154 9.43 -4.84 1.06
CA GLN A 154 9.97 -6.12 0.58
C GLN A 154 10.89 -5.92 -0.62
#